data_AF-A0AAV0VVR5-F1
#
_entry.id   AF-A0AAV0VVR5-F1
#
_cell.length_a   1.000
_cell.length_b   1.000
_cell.length_c   1.000
_cell.angle_alpha   90.00
_cell.angle_beta   90.00
_cell.angle_gamma   90.00
#
_symmetry.space_group_name_H-M   'P 1'
#
loop_
_entity.id
_entity.type
_entity.pdbx_description
1 polymer ?
#
loop_
_entity_poly.entity_id
_entity_poly.type
_entity_poly.pdbx_seq_one_letter_code
_entity_poly.pdbx_strand_id
1 'polypeptide(L)'
;MQLLHNKKKPWTQAEKNVATSIYFKSPSTYRFMRRNKIVLPGVTSIQRWLKSLMYLPGFVTEYNSQLTLMSKVMTEQEKKCVVLIDEMSIKACLEYNKSLDFIEGYEDLGHLG
;
A
#
# COMPACT_ATOMS: atom_id res chain seq x y z
N MET A 1 1.72 -16.93 13.76
CA MET A 1 0.27 -16.84 13.51
C MET A 1 -0.45 -17.45 14.70
N GLN A 2 -1.17 -16.65 15.49
CA GLN A 2 -1.96 -17.21 16.59
C GLN A 2 -3.25 -17.79 16.01
N LEU A 3 -3.41 -19.11 16.08
CA LEU A 3 -4.64 -19.83 15.71
C LEU A 3 -5.83 -19.47 16.61
N LEU A 4 -5.62 -18.65 17.65
CA LEU A 4 -6.56 -18.35 18.73
C LEU A 4 -6.65 -16.84 19.00
N HIS A 5 -6.72 -16.00 17.97
CA HIS A 5 -6.98 -14.59 18.19
C HIS A 5 -8.37 -14.43 18.84
N ASN A 6 -8.40 -13.94 20.09
CA ASN A 6 -9.63 -13.78 20.85
C ASN A 6 -10.46 -12.63 20.25
N LYS A 7 -11.76 -12.85 20.03
CA LYS A 7 -12.67 -11.91 19.33
C LYS A 7 -12.69 -10.49 19.93
N LYS A 8 -12.36 -10.33 21.21
CA LYS A 8 -12.36 -9.05 21.93
C LYS A 8 -11.01 -8.33 21.94
N LYS A 9 -9.93 -8.94 21.44
CA LYS A 9 -8.58 -8.35 21.47
C LYS A 9 -8.34 -7.52 20.21
N PRO A 10 -7.65 -6.37 20.30
CA PRO A 10 -7.17 -5.68 19.11
C PRO A 10 -6.08 -6.51 18.41
N TRP A 11 -6.08 -6.48 17.07
CA TRP A 11 -5.04 -7.08 16.23
C TRP A 11 -3.68 -6.43 16.49
N THR A 12 -2.68 -7.26 16.76
CA THR A 12 -1.28 -6.84 16.89
C THR A 12 -0.72 -6.38 15.56
N GLN A 13 0.34 -5.56 15.57
CA GLN A 13 0.96 -5.09 14.32
C GLN A 13 1.50 -6.25 13.46
N ALA A 14 2.06 -7.28 14.09
CA ALA A 14 2.52 -8.47 13.38
C ALA A 14 1.37 -9.21 12.68
N GLU A 15 0.22 -9.37 13.33
CA GLU A 15 -0.97 -9.97 12.71
C GLU A 15 -1.52 -9.12 11.57
N LYS A 16 -1.55 -7.79 11.73
CA LYS A 16 -1.93 -6.87 10.66
C LYS A 16 -1.02 -7.03 9.44
N ASN A 17 0.29 -7.03 9.64
CA ASN A 17 1.27 -7.16 8.56
C ASN A 17 1.09 -8.50 7.82
N VAL A 18 0.96 -9.62 8.53
CA VAL A 18 0.73 -10.94 7.91
C VAL A 18 -0.59 -10.97 7.14
N ALA A 19 -1.67 -10.45 7.72
CA ALA A 19 -2.97 -10.43 7.06
C ALA A 19 -2.96 -9.56 5.78
N THR A 20 -2.33 -8.38 5.84
CA THR A 20 -2.17 -7.49 4.69
C THR A 20 -1.30 -8.13 3.61
N SER A 21 -0.19 -8.79 3.97
CA SER A 21 0.68 -9.48 3.00
C SER A 21 -0.03 -10.62 2.27
N ILE A 22 -0.81 -11.44 2.99
CA ILE A 22 -1.60 -12.52 2.37
C ILE A 22 -2.67 -11.94 1.44
N TYR A 23 -3.37 -10.88 1.88
CA TYR A 23 -4.40 -10.23 1.09
C TYR A 23 -3.82 -9.59 -0.19
N PHE A 24 -2.66 -8.93 -0.09
CA PHE A 24 -1.97 -8.34 -1.23
C PHE A 24 -1.49 -9.39 -2.22
N LYS A 25 -1.00 -10.54 -1.75
CA LYS A 25 -0.55 -11.63 -2.62
C LYS A 25 -1.71 -12.30 -3.35
N SER A 26 -2.83 -12.54 -2.67
CA SER A 26 -4.03 -13.12 -3.28
C SER A 26 -5.30 -12.86 -2.45
N PRO A 27 -6.18 -11.94 -2.90
CA PRO A 27 -7.47 -11.70 -2.26
C PRO A 27 -8.43 -12.90 -2.33
N SER A 28 -8.28 -13.78 -3.33
CA SER A 28 -9.10 -15.00 -3.45
C SER A 28 -8.69 -16.03 -2.39
N THR A 29 -7.39 -16.26 -2.22
CA THR A 29 -6.84 -17.14 -1.18
C THR A 29 -7.21 -16.64 0.22
N TYR A 30 -7.09 -15.33 0.47
CA TYR A 30 -7.48 -14.72 1.73
C TYR A 30 -8.96 -15.00 2.08
N ARG A 31 -9.86 -14.80 1.10
CA ARG A 31 -11.30 -15.07 1.26
C ARG A 31 -11.57 -16.56 1.48
N PHE A 32 -10.87 -17.44 0.76
CA PHE A 32 -10.97 -18.88 0.94
C PHE A 32 -10.55 -19.33 2.35
N MET A 33 -9.38 -18.87 2.83
CA MET A 33 -8.89 -19.15 4.19
C MET A 33 -9.90 -18.71 5.26
N ARG A 34 -10.47 -17.52 5.11
CA ARG A 34 -11.49 -17.00 6.02
C ARG A 34 -12.78 -17.83 6.00
N ARG A 35 -13.21 -18.34 4.83
CA ARG A 35 -14.36 -19.27 4.73
C ARG A 35 -14.08 -20.60 5.41
N ASN A 36 -12.84 -21.08 5.35
CA ASN A 36 -12.38 -22.29 6.04
C ASN A 36 -12.11 -22.07 7.55
N LYS A 37 -12.75 -21.07 8.17
CA LYS A 37 -12.70 -20.78 9.61
C LYS A 37 -11.32 -20.42 10.16
N ILE A 38 -10.37 -20.03 9.30
CA ILE A 38 -9.10 -19.45 9.76
C ILE A 38 -9.39 -18.06 10.32
N VAL A 39 -8.87 -17.78 11.52
CA VAL A 39 -9.09 -16.52 12.23
C VAL A 39 -8.28 -15.41 11.56
N LEU A 40 -8.94 -14.65 10.69
CA LEU A 40 -8.36 -13.54 9.94
C LEU A 40 -9.22 -12.28 10.08
N PRO A 41 -8.61 -11.07 10.01
CA PRO A 41 -9.34 -9.81 9.98
C PRO A 41 -10.44 -9.75 8.91
N GLY A 42 -11.39 -8.83 9.08
CA GLY A 42 -12.32 -8.51 8.00
C GLY A 42 -11.60 -7.83 6.84
N VAL A 43 -12.05 -8.07 5.60
CA VAL A 43 -11.51 -7.37 4.41
C VAL A 43 -11.66 -5.87 4.57
N THR A 44 -12.77 -5.40 5.15
CA THR A 44 -13.00 -3.99 5.49
C THR A 44 -11.96 -3.44 6.47
N SER A 45 -11.49 -4.26 7.42
CA SER A 45 -10.43 -3.88 8.35
C SER A 45 -9.10 -3.70 7.65
N ILE A 46 -8.76 -4.61 6.72
CA ILE A 46 -7.55 -4.48 5.88
C ILE A 46 -7.63 -3.22 5.03
N GLN A 47 -8.75 -3.00 4.34
CA GLN A 47 -8.94 -1.79 3.52
C GLN A 47 -8.81 -0.52 4.36
N ARG A 48 -9.34 -0.51 5.59
CA ARG A 48 -9.17 0.62 6.52
C ARG A 48 -7.70 0.84 6.91
N TRP A 49 -6.93 -0.22 7.13
CA TRP A 49 -5.50 -0.11 7.41
C TRP A 49 -4.70 0.36 6.19
N LEU A 50 -5.13 0.01 4.98
CA LEU A 50 -4.51 0.49 3.75
C LEU A 50 -4.83 1.96 3.47
N LYS A 51 -6.05 2.40 3.79
CA LYS A 51 -6.50 3.80 3.62
C LYS A 51 -5.71 4.81 4.45
N SER A 52 -4.95 4.40 5.46
CA SER A 52 -4.06 5.33 6.18
C SER A 52 -2.87 5.77 5.32
N LEU A 53 -2.60 5.10 4.21
CA LEU A 53 -1.56 5.48 3.26
C LEU A 53 -2.16 6.49 2.27
N MET A 54 -1.84 7.76 2.47
CA MET A 54 -2.18 8.82 1.52
C MET A 54 -1.09 8.87 0.45
N TYR A 55 -1.47 8.59 -0.80
CA TYR A 55 -0.58 8.75 -1.94
C TYR A 55 -1.05 9.96 -2.75
N LEU A 56 -0.14 10.87 -3.00
CA LEU A 56 -0.33 12.02 -3.87
C LEU A 56 0.68 11.94 -5.01
N PRO A 57 0.39 12.57 -6.16
CA PRO A 57 1.36 12.69 -7.24
C PRO A 57 2.67 13.34 -6.76
N GLY A 58 3.80 12.92 -7.34
CA GLY A 58 5.13 13.42 -7.01
C GLY A 58 5.99 12.44 -6.21
N PHE A 59 7.08 12.96 -5.64
CA PHE A 59 8.04 12.15 -4.89
C PHE A 59 7.65 12.02 -3.41
N VAL A 60 7.47 10.78 -2.95
CA VAL A 60 7.14 10.46 -1.56
C VAL A 60 8.40 10.53 -0.69
N THR A 61 8.40 11.44 0.28
CA THR A 61 9.57 11.72 1.14
C THR A 61 9.97 10.57 2.06
N GLU A 62 8.99 9.74 2.44
CA GLU A 62 9.17 8.57 3.29
C GLU A 62 10.00 7.52 2.58
N TYR A 63 9.75 7.27 1.28
CA TYR A 63 10.56 6.35 0.49
C TYR A 63 11.98 6.88 0.30
N ASN A 64 12.15 8.18 0.08
CA ASN A 64 13.49 8.77 0.00
C ASN A 64 14.26 8.63 1.32
N SER A 65 13.59 8.79 2.46
CA SER A 65 14.16 8.58 3.79
C SER A 65 14.59 7.12 4.00
N GLN A 66 13.78 6.16 3.55
CA GLN A 66 14.12 4.74 3.59
C GLN A 66 15.30 4.40 2.68
N LEU A 67 15.34 4.93 1.45
CA LEU A 67 16.47 4.76 0.54
C LEU A 67 17.76 5.33 1.14
N THR A 68 17.68 6.48 1.81
CA THR A 68 18.81 7.10 2.51
C THR A 68 19.30 6.25 3.69
N LEU A 69 18.39 5.57 4.40
CA LEU A 69 18.78 4.66 5.47
C LEU A 69 19.50 3.42 4.92
N MET A 70 18.99 2.85 3.83
CA MET A 70 19.59 1.69 3.18
C MET A 70 20.95 2.02 2.56
N SER A 71 21.12 3.22 1.98
CA SER A 71 22.39 3.63 1.38
C SER A 71 23.52 3.78 2.40
N LYS A 72 23.22 4.04 3.68
CA LYS A 72 24.24 4.14 4.76
C LYS A 72 24.96 2.82 5.03
N VAL A 73 24.30 1.69 4.79
CA VAL A 73 24.90 0.36 5.00
C VAL A 73 25.48 -0.25 3.72
N MET A 74 25.26 0.40 2.57
CA MET A 74 25.75 -0.02 1.26
C MET A 74 27.18 0.45 1.00
N THR A 75 27.95 -0.36 0.29
CA THR A 75 29.26 0.00 -0.27
C THR A 75 29.11 1.00 -1.43
N GLU A 76 30.19 1.71 -1.78
CA GLU A 76 30.19 2.67 -2.89
C GLU A 76 29.84 2.04 -4.25
N GLN A 77 30.09 0.74 -4.42
CA GLN A 77 29.70 0.03 -5.63
C GLN A 77 28.20 -0.30 -5.65
N GLU A 78 27.62 -0.67 -4.51
CA GLU A 78 26.18 -0.96 -4.37
C GLU A 78 25.29 0.28 -4.47
N LYS A 79 25.83 1.46 -4.14
CA LYS A 79 25.14 2.74 -4.32
C LYS A 79 24.95 3.13 -5.80
N LYS A 80 25.71 2.54 -6.72
CA LYS A 80 25.59 2.83 -8.16
C LYS A 80 24.35 2.12 -8.71
N CYS A 81 23.32 2.87 -9.04
CA CYS A 81 22.10 2.36 -9.66
C CYS A 81 21.71 3.18 -10.89
N VAL A 82 20.91 2.58 -11.76
CA VAL A 82 20.26 3.25 -12.89
C VAL A 82 18.77 3.32 -12.56
N VAL A 83 18.18 4.51 -12.64
CA VAL A 83 16.74 4.71 -12.47
C VAL A 83 16.12 4.81 -13.85
N LEU A 84 15.29 3.84 -14.20
CA LEU A 84 14.52 3.81 -15.45
C LEU A 84 13.07 4.12 -15.12
N ILE A 85 12.50 5.11 -15.80
CA ILE A 85 11.11 5.55 -15.63
C ILE A 85 10.50 5.56 -17.03
N ASP A 86 9.30 5.00 -17.14
CA ASP A 86 8.51 4.97 -18.37
C ASP A 86 7.05 5.25 -18.01
N GLU A 87 6.29 5.73 -18.99
CA GLU A 87 4.88 6.05 -18.84
C GLU A 87 4.01 4.81 -19.10
N MET A 88 2.81 4.79 -18.53
CA MET A 88 1.82 3.74 -18.80
C MET A 88 0.51 4.36 -19.28
N SER A 89 -0.04 3.81 -20.36
CA SER A 89 -1.38 4.19 -20.80
C SER A 89 -2.41 3.65 -19.81
N ILE A 90 -3.15 4.56 -19.18
CA ILE A 90 -4.29 4.26 -18.31
C ILE A 90 -5.59 4.68 -18.98
N LYS A 91 -6.71 4.14 -18.49
CA LYS A 91 -8.04 4.52 -18.99
C LYS A 91 -8.33 5.98 -18.66
N ALA A 92 -8.64 6.78 -19.67
CA ALA A 92 -9.14 8.15 -19.48
C ALA A 92 -10.49 8.12 -18.77
N CYS A 93 -10.53 8.56 -17.51
CA CYS A 93 -11.75 8.69 -16.72
C CYS A 93 -11.56 9.72 -15.61
N LEU A 94 -12.66 10.35 -15.21
CA LEU A 94 -12.72 11.22 -14.03
C LEU A 94 -13.31 10.43 -12.86
N GLU A 95 -12.61 10.42 -11.73
CA GLU A 95 -13.07 9.79 -10.50
C GLU A 95 -13.08 10.82 -9.36
N TYR A 96 -14.12 10.78 -8.54
CA TYR A 96 -14.21 11.65 -7.37
C TYR A 96 -13.63 10.95 -6.14
N ASN A 97 -12.50 11.45 -5.65
CA ASN A 97 -11.89 10.95 -4.43
C ASN A 97 -12.59 11.54 -3.20
N LYS A 98 -13.55 10.78 -2.65
CA LYS A 98 -14.32 11.15 -1.45
C LYS A 98 -13.47 11.42 -0.21
N SER A 99 -12.26 10.86 -0.12
CA SER A 99 -11.40 11.02 1.05
C SER A 99 -10.62 12.33 1.02
N LEU A 100 -10.31 12.84 -0.17
CA LEU A 100 -9.54 14.06 -0.37
C LEU A 100 -10.36 15.22 -0.94
N ASP A 101 -11.64 14.98 -1.22
CA ASP A 101 -12.60 15.96 -1.74
C ASP A 101 -12.11 16.67 -3.02
N PHE A 102 -11.58 15.89 -3.96
CA PHE A 102 -11.18 16.39 -5.27
C PHE A 102 -11.44 15.37 -6.39
N ILE A 103 -11.46 15.88 -7.62
CA ILE A 103 -11.67 15.09 -8.83
C ILE A 103 -10.30 14.69 -9.38
N GLU A 104 -10.05 13.39 -9.46
CA GLU A 104 -8.88 12.75 -10.06
C GLU A 104 -9.17 12.39 -11.51
N GLY A 105 -8.13 12.33 -12.36
CA GLY A 105 -8.25 11.71 -13.68
C GLY A 105 -7.33 12.33 -14.72
N TYR A 106 -7.57 13.60 -15.06
CA TYR A 106 -6.71 14.31 -16.01
C TYR A 106 -5.44 14.79 -15.35
N GLU A 107 -4.40 14.92 -16.17
CA GLU A 107 -3.13 15.48 -15.76
C GLU A 107 -3.33 16.93 -15.29
N ASP A 108 -2.90 17.22 -14.05
CA ASP A 108 -2.90 18.56 -13.51
C ASP A 108 -1.63 19.28 -13.96
N LEU A 109 -1.73 19.99 -15.07
CA LEU A 109 -0.64 20.83 -15.61
C LEU A 109 -0.54 22.19 -14.88
N GLY A 110 -1.33 22.43 -13.83
CA GLY A 110 -1.35 23.69 -13.10
C GLY A 110 -1.61 24.89 -14.00
N HIS A 111 -0.69 25.87 -14.00
CA HIS A 111 -0.78 27.09 -14.82
C HIS A 111 -0.25 26.93 -16.26
N LEU A 112 0.24 25.73 -16.61
CA LEU A 112 0.79 25.41 -17.93
C LEU A 112 -0.25 24.77 -18.85
N GLY A 113 -1.47 24.54 -18.35
CA GLY A 113 -2.62 23.97 -19.08
C GLY A 113 -3.62 25.03 -19.53
#